data_AF-A0ABC8TXQ9-F1
#
_entry.id   AF-A0ABC8TXQ9-F1
#
_cell.length_a   1.000
_cell.length_b   1.000
_cell.length_c   1.000
_cell.angle_alpha   90.00
_cell.angle_beta   90.00
_cell.angle_gamma   90.00
#
_symmetry.space_group_name_H-M   'P 1'
#
loop_
_entity.id
_entity.type
_entity.pdbx_description
1 polymer ?
#
loop_
_entity_poly.entity_id
_entity_poly.type
_entity_poly.pdbx_seq_one_letter_code
_entity_poly.pdbx_strand_id
1 'polypeptide(L)'
;MPQGDYIELHRKRHGYRHDHFERKRKKEAREVHKRSQIAQKALGIKGKMFAKKRYAEKAQMKKTLSMHEESSARRKVDDEVHEGAVPAYLLDRETTTRAKVLSNTIKQKRKEKAGKWEVPLPKAYSPTPPRTMSDKPTSRSISQESSILSFSGRMALVSLDSNHLYRATAYDEDSGKTEFGWN
;
A
#
# COMPACT_ATOMS: atom_id res chain seq x y z
N MET A 1 35.93 13.62 30.72
CA MET A 1 34.50 13.27 30.51
C MET A 1 33.76 13.53 31.81
N PRO A 2 32.54 14.10 31.79
CA PRO A 2 31.72 14.19 32.99
C PRO A 2 31.39 12.76 33.48
N GLN A 3 31.48 12.54 34.78
CA GLN A 3 31.37 11.21 35.42
C GLN A 3 29.98 11.02 36.04
N GLY A 4 29.34 9.87 35.78
CA GLY A 4 28.06 9.47 36.36
C GLY A 4 26.84 10.32 35.98
N ASP A 5 25.75 10.20 36.75
CA ASP A 5 24.46 10.87 36.52
C ASP A 5 24.38 12.27 37.15
N TYR A 6 25.37 13.12 36.85
CA TYR A 6 25.52 14.45 37.46
C TYR A 6 24.30 15.36 37.26
N ILE A 7 23.57 15.23 36.14
CA ILE A 7 22.35 16.02 35.86
C ILE A 7 21.21 15.63 36.82
N GLU A 8 21.03 14.34 37.06
CA GLU A 8 19.98 13.86 37.96
C GLU A 8 20.30 14.21 39.41
N LEU A 9 21.56 14.10 39.78
CA LEU A 9 22.06 14.42 41.10
C LEU A 9 22.00 15.93 41.37
N HIS A 10 22.29 16.78 40.39
CA HIS A 10 22.05 18.23 40.48
C HIS A 10 20.56 18.54 40.68
N ARG A 11 19.68 17.87 39.94
CA ARG A 11 18.23 18.02 40.04
C ARG A 11 17.64 17.52 41.36
N LYS A 12 18.23 16.47 41.96
CA LYS A 12 17.86 16.01 43.31
C LYS A 12 18.31 17.00 44.39
N ARG A 13 19.48 17.62 44.25
CA ARG A 13 20.05 18.59 45.21
C ARG A 13 19.42 19.98 45.13
N HIS A 14 19.23 20.50 43.92
CA HIS A 14 18.83 21.88 43.67
C HIS A 14 17.43 22.01 43.05
N GLY A 15 16.77 20.88 42.77
CA GLY A 15 15.45 20.86 42.19
C GLY A 15 15.43 21.23 40.70
N TYR A 16 14.24 21.60 40.23
CA TYR A 16 14.01 22.15 38.91
C TYR A 16 13.95 23.68 38.99
N ARG A 17 14.09 24.34 37.84
CA ARG A 17 13.77 25.76 37.72
C ARG A 17 12.31 26.01 38.13
N HIS A 18 12.04 27.09 38.86
CA HIS A 18 10.71 27.36 39.43
C HIS A 18 9.57 27.35 38.40
N ASP A 19 9.81 27.83 37.17
CA ASP A 19 8.83 27.88 36.08
C ASP A 19 8.69 26.58 35.26
N HIS A 20 9.44 25.53 35.60
CA HIS A 20 9.59 24.33 34.76
C HIS A 20 8.25 23.61 34.55
N PHE A 21 7.52 23.35 35.63
CA PHE A 21 6.25 22.61 35.58
C PHE A 21 5.15 23.41 34.88
N GLU A 22 5.12 24.73 35.08
CA GLU A 22 4.18 25.60 34.36
C GLU A 22 4.45 25.63 32.86
N ARG A 23 5.72 25.72 32.47
CA ARG A 23 6.13 25.71 31.07
C ARG A 23 5.84 24.38 30.41
N LYS A 24 6.08 23.26 31.11
CA LYS A 24 5.76 21.91 30.65
C LYS A 24 4.25 21.77 30.42
N ARG A 25 3.42 22.10 31.42
CA ARG A 25 1.96 22.08 31.32
C ARG A 25 1.44 22.93 30.16
N LYS A 26 1.89 24.19 30.06
CA LYS A 26 1.50 25.09 28.96
C LYS A 26 1.98 24.59 27.60
N LYS A 27 3.11 23.87 27.53
CA LYS A 27 3.64 23.29 26.28
C LYS A 27 2.77 22.13 25.82
N GLU A 28 2.43 21.21 26.72
CA GLU A 28 1.54 20.06 26.46
C GLU A 28 0.15 20.52 26.03
N ALA A 29 -0.44 21.50 26.74
CA ALA A 29 -1.74 22.06 26.37
C ALA A 29 -1.73 22.70 24.96
N ARG A 30 -0.67 23.43 24.60
CA ARG A 30 -0.53 24.05 23.27
C ARG A 30 -0.21 23.05 22.16
N GLU A 31 0.21 21.84 22.51
CA GLU A 31 0.66 20.86 21.54
C GLU A 31 -0.46 20.45 20.58
N VAL A 32 -1.70 20.34 21.07
CA VAL A 32 -2.88 20.01 20.25
C VAL A 32 -3.08 21.02 19.12
N HIS A 33 -3.07 22.32 19.46
CA HIS A 33 -3.21 23.39 18.47
C HIS A 33 -2.02 23.44 17.50
N LYS A 34 -0.79 23.28 18.02
CA LYS A 34 0.41 23.24 17.17
C LYS A 34 0.40 22.07 16.20
N ARG A 35 -0.03 20.89 16.63
CA ARG A 35 -0.16 19.70 15.78
C ARG A 35 -1.15 19.95 14.63
N SER A 36 -2.32 20.52 14.93
CA SER A 36 -3.30 20.89 13.91
C SER A 36 -2.74 21.93 12.93
N GLN A 37 -2.08 22.96 13.46
CA GLN A 37 -1.46 24.01 12.64
C GLN A 37 -0.37 23.44 11.72
N ILE A 38 0.48 22.54 12.21
CA ILE A 38 1.51 21.86 11.41
C ILE A 38 0.87 21.01 10.32
N ALA A 39 -0.22 20.29 10.62
CA ALA A 39 -0.93 19.48 9.64
C ALA A 39 -1.44 20.32 8.46
N GLN A 40 -1.98 21.51 8.74
CA GLN A 40 -2.53 22.42 7.73
C GLN A 40 -1.44 23.15 6.94
N LYS A 41 -0.34 23.54 7.60
CA LYS A 41 0.70 24.40 7.01
C LYS A 41 1.89 23.64 6.42
N ALA A 42 2.11 22.37 6.79
CA ALA A 42 3.27 21.61 6.32
C ALA A 42 3.09 21.19 4.85
N LEU A 43 3.94 21.74 3.98
CA LEU A 43 3.91 21.47 2.54
C LEU A 43 4.94 20.40 2.12
N GLY A 44 4.69 19.80 0.95
CA GLY A 44 5.60 18.86 0.30
C GLY A 44 5.94 17.61 1.12
N ILE A 45 7.21 17.23 1.11
CA ILE A 45 7.70 16.00 1.76
C ILE A 45 7.49 16.05 3.28
N LYS A 46 7.60 17.23 3.90
CA LYS A 46 7.39 17.40 5.35
C LYS A 46 5.94 17.07 5.75
N GLY A 47 4.95 17.50 4.96
CA GLY A 47 3.54 17.15 5.17
C GLY A 47 3.29 15.65 5.03
N LYS A 48 3.85 15.02 3.99
CA LYS A 48 3.74 13.56 3.77
C LYS A 48 4.35 12.75 4.93
N MET A 49 5.53 13.14 5.41
CA MET A 49 6.17 12.50 6.58
C MET A 49 5.34 12.68 7.85
N PHE A 50 4.77 13.87 8.07
CA PHE A 50 3.91 14.15 9.22
C PHE A 50 2.66 13.26 9.19
N ALA A 51 1.97 13.17 8.06
CA ALA A 51 0.80 12.31 7.91
C ALA A 51 1.12 10.82 8.16
N LYS A 52 2.25 10.33 7.62
CA LYS A 52 2.70 8.95 7.83
C LYS A 52 2.95 8.63 9.30
N LYS A 53 3.64 9.53 10.03
CA LYS A 53 3.87 9.40 11.47
C LYS A 53 2.54 9.35 12.25
N ARG A 54 1.61 10.24 11.92
CA ARG A 54 0.29 10.30 12.57
C ARG A 54 -0.56 9.06 12.34
N TYR A 55 -0.50 8.47 11.14
CA TYR A 55 -1.17 7.21 10.86
C TYR A 55 -0.63 6.06 11.72
N ALA A 56 0.70 5.94 11.80
CA ALA A 56 1.36 4.92 12.62
C ALA A 56 1.01 5.06 14.11
N GLU A 57 1.08 6.28 14.66
CA GLU A 57 0.70 6.56 16.05
C GLU A 57 -0.76 6.19 16.33
N LYS A 58 -1.68 6.54 15.42
CA LYS A 58 -3.12 6.20 15.57
C LYS A 58 -3.35 4.69 15.52
N ALA A 59 -2.67 3.98 14.62
CA ALA A 59 -2.78 2.54 14.49
C ALA A 59 -2.23 1.82 15.74
N GLN A 60 -1.09 2.26 16.25
CA GLN A 60 -0.50 1.74 17.49
C GLN A 60 -1.45 1.95 18.67
N MET A 61 -1.99 3.16 18.85
CA MET A 61 -2.93 3.44 19.93
C MET A 61 -4.22 2.63 19.83
N LYS A 62 -4.76 2.46 18.61
CA LYS A 62 -5.95 1.61 18.38
C LYS A 62 -5.67 0.16 18.80
N LYS A 63 -4.50 -0.37 18.44
CA LYS A 63 -4.09 -1.72 18.82
C LYS A 63 -3.94 -1.87 20.34
N THR A 64 -3.31 -0.89 21.02
CA THR A 64 -3.15 -0.95 22.48
C THR A 64 -4.49 -0.87 23.21
N LEU A 65 -5.44 -0.09 22.70
CA LEU A 65 -6.79 -0.03 23.27
C LEU A 65 -7.53 -1.35 23.07
N SER A 66 -7.53 -1.92 21.85
CA SER A 66 -8.11 -3.24 21.56
C SER A 66 -7.56 -4.32 22.49
N MET A 67 -6.23 -4.40 22.63
CA MET A 67 -5.59 -5.36 23.52
C MET A 67 -5.99 -5.17 24.99
N HIS A 68 -6.14 -3.93 25.43
CA HIS A 68 -6.56 -3.63 26.80
C HIS A 68 -8.04 -4.01 27.02
N GLU A 69 -8.92 -3.69 26.08
CA GLU A 69 -10.35 -4.06 26.09
C GLU A 69 -10.55 -5.58 26.08
N GLU A 70 -9.79 -6.30 25.25
CA GLU A 70 -9.81 -7.77 25.20
C GLU A 70 -9.28 -8.39 26.51
N SER A 71 -8.25 -7.78 27.11
CA SER A 71 -7.67 -8.27 28.36
C SER A 71 -8.57 -8.07 29.57
N SER A 72 -9.36 -6.99 29.61
CA SER A 72 -10.30 -6.72 30.71
C SER A 72 -11.55 -7.60 30.61
N ALA A 73 -11.91 -8.05 29.40
CA ALA A 73 -13.07 -8.88 29.13
C ALA A 73 -12.83 -10.40 29.24
N ARG A 74 -11.75 -10.85 29.90
CA ARG A 74 -11.46 -12.28 30.12
C ARG A 74 -12.63 -12.97 30.84
N ARG A 75 -13.54 -13.55 30.07
CA ARG A 75 -14.52 -14.54 30.55
C ARG A 75 -13.82 -15.89 30.62
N LYS A 76 -14.17 -16.72 31.60
CA LYS A 76 -13.83 -18.14 31.56
C LYS A 76 -14.42 -18.70 30.25
N VAL A 77 -13.55 -19.25 29.42
CA VAL A 77 -13.99 -20.05 28.27
C VAL A 77 -14.66 -21.27 28.87
N ASP A 78 -15.94 -21.51 28.56
CA ASP A 78 -16.57 -22.78 28.89
C ASP A 78 -15.88 -23.87 28.06
N ASP A 79 -15.48 -24.95 28.72
CA ASP A 79 -14.70 -26.07 28.17
C ASP A 79 -15.53 -26.95 27.21
N GLU A 80 -16.41 -26.35 26.40
CA GLU A 80 -17.15 -27.09 25.37
C GLU A 80 -16.24 -27.24 24.15
N VAL A 81 -15.64 -28.43 24.05
CA VAL A 81 -14.73 -28.84 22.98
C VAL A 81 -15.44 -28.67 21.64
N HIS A 82 -15.10 -27.63 20.89
CA HIS A 82 -15.66 -27.39 19.57
C HIS A 82 -15.27 -28.54 18.61
N GLU A 83 -16.23 -29.07 17.86
CA GLU A 83 -15.99 -30.10 16.84
C GLU A 83 -14.96 -29.59 15.81
N GLY A 84 -13.72 -30.06 15.91
CA GLY A 84 -12.57 -29.52 15.17
C GLY A 84 -11.29 -29.36 15.99
N ALA A 85 -11.33 -29.63 17.31
CA ALA A 85 -10.14 -29.68 18.17
C ALA A 85 -9.20 -30.81 17.74
N VAL A 86 -8.09 -30.42 17.12
CA VAL A 86 -7.00 -31.31 16.74
C VAL A 86 -6.02 -31.41 17.93
N PRO A 87 -5.48 -32.60 18.25
CA PRO A 87 -4.51 -32.74 19.35
C PRO A 87 -3.33 -31.77 19.21
N ALA A 88 -2.77 -31.30 20.34
CA ALA A 88 -1.74 -30.24 20.36
C ALA A 88 -0.54 -30.50 19.43
N TYR A 89 -0.18 -31.77 19.21
CA TYR A 89 0.93 -32.19 18.33
C TYR A 89 0.61 -32.14 16.82
N LEU A 90 -0.63 -31.81 16.44
CA LEU A 90 -1.13 -31.72 15.07
C LEU A 90 -1.62 -30.30 14.73
N LEU A 91 -1.60 -29.34 15.67
CA LEU A 91 -2.10 -27.96 15.47
C LEU A 91 -1.34 -27.18 14.39
N ASP A 92 -0.02 -27.35 14.34
CA ASP A 92 0.85 -26.68 13.36
C ASP A 92 1.04 -27.51 12.08
N ARG A 93 0.35 -28.65 11.96
CA ARG A 93 0.43 -29.52 10.77
C ARG A 93 -0.80 -29.28 9.92
N GLU A 94 -0.63 -28.62 8.77
CA GLU A 94 -1.71 -28.49 7.78
C GLU A 94 -2.28 -29.88 7.45
N THR A 95 -3.58 -30.08 7.73
CA THR A 95 -4.27 -31.34 7.45
C THR A 95 -4.43 -31.48 5.94
N THR A 96 -3.41 -32.04 5.30
CA THR A 96 -3.48 -32.40 3.89
C THR A 96 -4.61 -33.41 3.72
N THR A 97 -5.73 -32.99 3.14
CA THR A 97 -6.85 -33.88 2.76
C THR A 97 -6.37 -34.83 1.66
N ARG A 98 -5.62 -35.87 2.06
CA ARG A 98 -4.93 -36.83 1.19
C ARG A 98 -5.85 -37.46 0.14
N ALA A 99 -7.14 -37.58 0.42
CA ALA A 99 -8.10 -38.19 -0.50
C ALA A 99 -8.35 -37.36 -1.78
N LYS A 100 -8.39 -36.02 -1.71
CA LYS A 100 -8.50 -35.15 -2.91
C LYS A 100 -7.13 -34.83 -3.52
N VAL A 101 -6.07 -34.93 -2.73
CA VAL A 101 -4.68 -34.79 -3.21
C VAL A 101 -4.26 -36.00 -4.05
N LEU A 102 -4.70 -37.23 -3.77
CA LEU A 102 -4.35 -38.40 -4.61
C LEU A 102 -4.94 -38.32 -6.03
N SER A 103 -6.18 -37.87 -6.18
CA SER A 103 -6.82 -37.73 -7.50
C SER A 103 -6.30 -36.51 -8.27
N ASN A 104 -6.00 -35.40 -7.57
CA ASN A 104 -5.34 -34.24 -8.16
C ASN A 104 -3.85 -34.48 -8.44
N THR A 105 -3.14 -35.30 -7.67
CA THR A 105 -1.72 -35.64 -7.90
C THR A 105 -1.53 -36.56 -9.10
N ILE A 106 -2.51 -37.42 -9.45
CA ILE A 106 -2.46 -38.18 -10.70
C ILE A 106 -2.63 -37.22 -11.90
N LYS A 107 -3.53 -36.23 -11.80
CA LYS A 107 -3.72 -35.19 -12.81
C LYS A 107 -2.51 -34.24 -12.90
N GLN A 108 -1.92 -33.87 -11.76
CA GLN A 108 -0.69 -33.09 -11.68
C GLN A 108 0.49 -33.89 -12.21
N LYS A 109 0.73 -35.15 -11.84
CA LYS A 109 1.81 -36.01 -12.40
C LYS A 109 1.79 -36.09 -13.93
N ARG A 110 0.60 -36.03 -14.57
CA ARG A 110 0.45 -35.94 -16.04
C ARG A 110 0.82 -34.56 -16.59
N LYS A 111 0.48 -33.46 -15.90
CA LYS A 111 0.93 -32.08 -16.23
C LYS A 111 2.41 -31.83 -15.91
N GLU A 112 2.90 -32.41 -14.83
CA GLU A 112 4.25 -32.33 -14.27
C GLU A 112 5.31 -33.03 -15.13
N LYS A 113 4.94 -34.05 -15.90
CA LYS A 113 5.86 -34.57 -16.95
C LYS A 113 6.28 -33.47 -17.94
N ALA A 114 5.51 -32.39 -18.04
CA ALA A 114 5.83 -31.19 -18.81
C ALA A 114 6.17 -29.95 -17.95
N GLY A 115 6.11 -30.03 -16.60
CA GLY A 115 6.20 -28.85 -15.70
C GLY A 115 6.88 -29.07 -14.35
N LYS A 116 7.58 -30.20 -14.14
CA LYS A 116 8.21 -30.59 -12.85
C LYS A 116 9.27 -29.65 -12.29
N TRP A 117 9.76 -28.70 -13.09
CA TRP A 117 10.82 -27.77 -12.71
C TRP A 117 10.37 -26.31 -12.83
N GLU A 118 9.06 -26.06 -12.84
CA GLU A 118 8.54 -24.71 -13.00
C GLU A 118 8.51 -23.96 -11.65
N VAL A 119 9.18 -22.82 -11.64
CA VAL A 119 9.40 -21.94 -10.47
C VAL A 119 8.13 -21.12 -10.22
N PRO A 120 7.81 -20.68 -8.98
CA PRO A 120 6.60 -19.88 -8.66
C PRO A 120 6.37 -18.65 -9.54
N LEU A 121 7.43 -18.18 -10.22
CA LEU A 121 7.34 -17.25 -11.34
C LEU A 121 7.98 -17.90 -12.58
N PRO A 122 7.17 -18.41 -13.53
CA PRO A 122 7.70 -19.15 -14.68
C PRO A 122 8.34 -18.26 -15.75
N LYS A 123 7.87 -17.02 -15.90
CA LYS A 123 8.38 -16.05 -16.89
C LYS A 123 8.51 -14.68 -16.26
N ALA A 124 9.75 -14.27 -16.01
CA ALA A 124 10.07 -12.93 -15.53
C ALA A 124 9.96 -11.91 -16.69
N TYR A 125 9.48 -10.71 -16.38
CA TYR A 125 9.48 -9.60 -17.33
C TYR A 125 10.94 -9.27 -17.72
N SER A 126 11.28 -9.46 -18.99
CA SER A 126 12.59 -9.08 -19.51
C SER A 126 12.65 -7.55 -19.64
N PRO A 127 13.63 -6.86 -19.01
CA PRO A 127 13.75 -5.42 -19.19
C PRO A 127 13.97 -5.12 -20.67
N THR A 128 13.13 -4.26 -21.23
CA THR A 128 13.34 -3.72 -22.57
C THR A 128 14.72 -3.04 -22.60
N PRO A 129 15.54 -3.25 -23.64
CA PRO A 129 16.85 -2.60 -23.71
C PRO A 129 16.65 -1.08 -23.66
N PRO A 130 17.49 -0.34 -22.91
CA PRO A 130 17.39 1.11 -22.89
C PRO A 130 17.56 1.63 -24.32
N ARG A 131 16.62 2.43 -24.81
CA ARG A 131 16.76 3.18 -26.06
C ARG A 131 18.10 3.93 -25.97
N THR A 132 19.09 3.51 -26.76
CA THR A 132 20.36 4.20 -26.84
C THR A 132 20.11 5.59 -27.40
N MET A 133 20.82 6.61 -26.90
CA MET A 133 20.59 8.02 -27.31
C MET A 133 20.76 8.28 -28.81
N SER A 134 21.26 7.30 -29.57
CA SER A 134 21.34 7.25 -31.03
C SER A 134 20.00 7.01 -31.74
N ASP A 135 18.96 6.53 -31.04
CA ASP A 135 17.67 6.18 -31.68
C ASP A 135 16.65 7.33 -31.63
N LYS A 136 17.09 8.55 -31.29
CA LYS A 136 16.26 9.75 -31.40
C LYS A 136 16.19 10.13 -32.89
N PRO A 137 14.99 10.24 -33.49
CA PRO A 137 14.89 10.74 -34.86
C PRO A 137 15.48 12.15 -34.91
N THR A 138 16.52 12.33 -35.71
CA THR A 138 17.25 13.59 -35.89
C THR A 138 16.50 14.62 -36.75
N SER A 139 15.25 14.35 -37.12
CA SER A 139 14.40 15.30 -37.83
C SER A 139 13.04 15.43 -37.14
N ARG A 140 12.70 16.65 -36.76
CA ARG A 140 11.32 17.04 -36.41
C ARG A 140 10.46 16.96 -37.67
N SER A 141 9.74 15.86 -37.85
CA SER A 141 8.45 15.88 -38.55
C SER A 141 7.40 15.37 -37.58
N ILE A 142 6.62 16.29 -37.02
CA ILE A 142 5.41 15.98 -36.27
C ILE A 142 4.40 15.48 -37.31
N SER A 143 4.46 14.19 -37.62
CA SER A 143 3.46 13.51 -38.44
C SER A 143 2.94 12.32 -37.66
N GLN A 144 1.87 12.59 -36.93
CA GLN A 144 0.85 11.65 -36.45
C GLN A 144 1.37 10.31 -35.90
N GLU A 145 1.70 10.28 -34.61
CA GLU A 145 1.71 9.02 -33.86
C GLU A 145 0.26 8.75 -33.44
N SER A 146 -0.46 7.94 -34.23
CA SER A 146 -1.73 7.35 -33.81
C SER A 146 -1.44 6.29 -32.75
N SER A 147 -1.78 6.58 -31.51
CA SER A 147 -1.79 5.59 -30.45
C SER A 147 -3.01 4.69 -30.65
N ILE A 148 -2.81 3.55 -31.32
CA ILE A 148 -3.84 2.52 -31.45
C ILE A 148 -3.94 1.79 -30.10
N LEU A 149 -4.80 2.30 -29.23
CA LEU A 149 -5.21 1.59 -28.02
C LEU A 149 -6.35 0.64 -28.40
N SER A 150 -6.04 -0.62 -28.70
CA SER A 150 -7.06 -1.63 -28.95
C SER A 150 -7.62 -2.15 -27.62
N PHE A 151 -8.71 -1.53 -27.16
CA PHE A 151 -9.59 -2.12 -26.15
C PHE A 151 -10.89 -2.55 -26.84
N SER A 152 -11.05 -3.87 -27.01
CA SER A 152 -12.22 -4.55 -27.58
C SER A 152 -12.90 -3.83 -28.76
N GLY A 153 -12.33 -3.95 -29.96
CA GLY A 153 -13.10 -3.89 -31.21
C GLY A 153 -13.76 -2.57 -31.60
N ARG A 154 -13.55 -1.45 -30.90
CA ARG A 154 -13.99 -0.11 -31.35
C ARG A 154 -12.80 0.80 -31.62
N MET A 155 -12.66 1.24 -32.86
CA MET A 155 -11.69 2.25 -33.28
C MET A 155 -12.25 3.64 -32.95
N ALA A 156 -11.67 4.30 -31.94
CA ALA A 156 -11.94 5.71 -31.67
C ALA A 156 -10.70 6.53 -32.03
N LEU A 157 -10.81 7.40 -33.03
CA LEU A 157 -9.80 8.41 -33.33
C LEU A 157 -10.06 9.63 -32.44
N VAL A 158 -9.12 9.92 -31.55
CA VAL A 158 -9.14 11.12 -30.70
C VAL A 158 -8.01 12.03 -31.16
N SER A 159 -8.34 13.15 -31.82
CA SER A 159 -7.37 14.19 -32.17
C SER A 159 -7.38 15.30 -31.13
N LEU A 160 -6.18 15.69 -30.66
CA LEU A 160 -5.99 16.85 -29.79
C LEU A 160 -5.50 18.02 -30.66
N ASP A 161 -6.37 18.99 -30.92
CA ASP A 161 -5.95 20.28 -31.47
C ASP A 161 -5.64 21.27 -30.35
N SER A 162 -4.81 22.27 -30.67
CA SER A 162 -4.12 23.22 -29.77
C SER A 162 -4.97 24.01 -28.77
N ASN A 163 -6.30 23.83 -28.75
CA ASN A 163 -7.24 24.50 -27.84
C ASN A 163 -7.85 23.59 -26.75
N HIS A 164 -7.33 22.38 -26.53
CA HIS A 164 -7.74 21.49 -25.42
C HIS A 164 -9.26 21.16 -25.37
N LEU A 165 -9.92 21.10 -26.52
CA LEU A 165 -11.29 20.57 -26.64
C LEU A 165 -11.25 19.21 -27.33
N TYR A 166 -11.80 18.19 -26.67
CA TYR A 166 -11.88 16.83 -27.21
C TYR A 166 -12.97 16.75 -28.28
N ARG A 167 -12.59 16.48 -29.52
CA ARG A 167 -13.53 16.08 -30.57
C ARG A 167 -13.37 14.58 -30.81
N ALA A 168 -14.39 13.80 -30.44
CA ALA A 168 -14.43 12.37 -30.70
C ALA A 168 -15.32 12.10 -31.91
N THR A 169 -14.77 11.43 -32.92
CA THR A 169 -15.56 10.85 -34.02
C THR A 169 -15.53 9.35 -33.87
N ALA A 170 -16.68 8.74 -33.58
CA ALA A 170 -16.84 7.29 -33.58
C ALA A 170 -17.30 6.84 -34.97
N TYR A 171 -16.58 5.88 -35.56
CA TYR A 171 -17.00 5.16 -36.76
C TYR A 171 -17.38 3.74 -36.33
N ASP A 172 -18.66 3.37 -36.44
CA ASP A 172 -19.13 1.99 -36.27
C ASP A 172 -19.27 1.37 -37.68
N GLU A 173 -18.41 0.39 -38.00
CA GLU A 173 -18.30 -0.21 -39.34
C GLU A 173 -19.57 -0.97 -39.79
N ASP A 174 -20.40 -1.43 -38.86
CA ASP A 174 -21.59 -2.24 -39.18
C ASP A 174 -22.79 -1.43 -39.70
N SER A 175 -22.82 -0.10 -39.52
CA SER A 175 -23.99 0.73 -39.85
C SER A 175 -23.72 1.89 -40.84
N GLY A 176 -22.45 2.15 -41.16
CA GLY A 176 -22.05 3.21 -42.10
C GLY A 176 -22.44 4.64 -41.69
N LYS A 177 -22.82 4.88 -40.44
CA LYS A 177 -23.22 6.21 -39.94
C LYS A 177 -22.15 6.82 -39.02
N THR A 178 -21.84 8.09 -39.25
CA THR A 178 -21.01 8.91 -38.37
C THR A 178 -21.88 9.74 -37.45
N GLU A 179 -21.81 9.49 -36.14
CA GLU A 179 -22.49 10.33 -35.14
C GLU A 179 -21.50 11.35 -34.54
N PHE A 180 -21.86 12.63 -34.62
CA PHE A 180 -21.10 13.72 -34.01
C PHE A 180 -21.69 14.05 -32.64
N GLY A 181 -20.98 13.67 -31.57
CA GLY A 181 -21.28 14.07 -30.20
C GLY A 181 -20.34 15.16 -29.72
N TRP A 182 -20.89 16.26 -29.19
CA TRP A 182 -20.13 17.26 -28.44
C TRP A 182 -20.17 16.89 -26.96
N ASN A 183 -19.01 16.91 -26.29
CA ASN A 183 -18.93 16.94 -24.82
C ASN A 183 -18.54 18.35 -24.39
#